data_AF-A0AA89BBT3-F1
#
_entry.id   AF-A0AA89BBT3-F1
#
_cell.length_a   1.000
_cell.length_b   1.000
_cell.length_c   1.000
_cell.angle_alpha   90.00
_cell.angle_beta   90.00
_cell.angle_gamma   90.00
#
_symmetry.space_group_name_H-M   'P 1'
#
loop_
_entity.id
_entity.type
_entity.pdbx_description
1 polymer ?
#
loop_
_entity_poly.entity_id
_entity_poly.type
_entity_poly.pdbx_seq_one_letter_code
_entity_poly.pdbx_strand_id
1 'polypeptide(L)'
;MALLSPQLQRFLLNRINGDLGHNRTTKKNVAVKGRGGRCCSAIAIDAPSSLAGVGGIRWGSTKLQGAREEMEDDAVIVRSDDLNGFSFAAVFDGHAGFSSVKFLRDELYKECVKALQGGLLLSGKDFDAIRKALQEAFESADAKLLNWLETSGEEVESGATATAMFTGKDMLLISHVGDSSAVLSRSGKAEVLTDSHRPYGRTKVSLQEIRRINEAGGWIVNGRICGDISVSRAFGDMRFKTKKNEYDLYFQSTPRRMMLEKGVEEGRWSQKFVSRINFSGDLVTASPDVFQVSLGSDAEFVLLASDGLWDYMNSSDAINFARNQLRKHGNVQMACEALAQAALDRRSQDNVTIVIADLGRTDWQSLPVQQQNFVYEFSQAFVTISIVSLGIWMSSLLPL
;
A
#
# COMPACT_ATOMS: atom_id res chain seq x y z
N MET A 1 -30.92 -1.21 7.60
CA MET A 1 -31.86 -1.84 6.65
C MET A 1 -31.24 -1.72 5.28
N ALA A 2 -30.71 -2.84 4.77
CA ALA A 2 -30.10 -2.92 3.45
C ALA A 2 -31.18 -2.84 2.37
N LEU A 3 -30.94 -2.07 1.31
CA LEU A 3 -31.74 -2.14 0.09
C LEU A 3 -30.83 -2.61 -1.04
N LEU A 4 -31.09 -3.86 -1.44
CA LEU A 4 -30.61 -4.55 -2.62
C LEU A 4 -31.11 -3.82 -3.88
N SER A 5 -30.23 -3.64 -4.87
CA SER A 5 -30.65 -3.28 -6.24
C SER A 5 -30.96 -4.56 -7.05
N PRO A 6 -31.98 -4.56 -7.94
CA PRO A 6 -32.37 -5.74 -8.69
C PRO A 6 -31.85 -5.75 -10.15
N GLN A 7 -31.55 -6.97 -10.61
CA GLN A 7 -31.80 -7.53 -11.95
C GLN A 7 -30.74 -7.38 -13.06
N LEU A 8 -29.90 -8.41 -13.12
CA LEU A 8 -29.37 -9.04 -14.33
C LEU A 8 -30.43 -9.96 -14.95
N GLN A 9 -30.67 -9.87 -16.26
CA GLN A 9 -31.19 -10.99 -17.04
C GLN A 9 -30.88 -10.84 -18.54
N ARG A 10 -30.49 -11.99 -19.14
CA ARG A 10 -30.41 -12.36 -20.58
C ARG A 10 -29.05 -12.12 -21.26
N PHE A 11 -28.41 -13.06 -21.96
CA PHE A 11 -28.80 -14.39 -22.46
C PHE A 11 -27.53 -15.17 -22.84
N LEU A 12 -27.45 -16.46 -22.51
CA LEU A 12 -26.48 -17.42 -23.08
C LEU A 12 -27.20 -18.29 -24.14
N LEU A 13 -26.40 -18.76 -25.10
CA LEU A 13 -26.59 -19.86 -26.08
C LEU A 13 -26.80 -19.44 -27.55
N ASN A 14 -25.79 -19.68 -28.38
CA ASN A 14 -25.74 -20.94 -29.13
C ASN A 14 -24.36 -21.24 -29.73
N ARG A 15 -24.08 -22.54 -29.81
CA ARG A 15 -22.85 -23.19 -30.25
C ARG A 15 -23.17 -23.93 -31.57
N ILE A 16 -22.12 -24.11 -32.39
CA ILE A 16 -21.89 -25.20 -33.37
C ILE A 16 -22.28 -24.95 -34.85
N ASN A 17 -21.24 -24.82 -35.69
CA ASN A 17 -20.91 -25.57 -36.92
C ASN A 17 -19.70 -24.84 -37.58
N GLY A 18 -18.65 -25.42 -38.14
CA GLY A 18 -18.23 -26.78 -38.39
C GLY A 18 -16.96 -26.70 -39.29
N ASP A 19 -15.89 -27.35 -38.83
CA ASP A 19 -14.85 -28.13 -39.53
C ASP A 19 -14.04 -27.63 -40.77
N LEU A 20 -12.81 -28.18 -40.81
CA LEU A 20 -11.87 -28.43 -41.93
C LEU A 20 -10.93 -27.32 -42.43
N GLY A 21 -9.63 -27.58 -42.30
CA GLY A 21 -8.59 -26.86 -43.04
C GLY A 21 -7.15 -27.09 -42.58
N HIS A 22 -6.64 -28.31 -42.73
CA HIS A 22 -5.25 -28.70 -42.53
C HIS A 22 -4.30 -27.91 -43.48
N ASN A 23 -3.20 -27.34 -42.99
CA ASN A 23 -1.94 -27.35 -43.73
C ASN A 23 -0.71 -27.00 -42.88
N ARG A 24 0.17 -27.99 -42.73
CA ARG A 24 1.57 -27.87 -42.33
C ARG A 24 2.37 -27.30 -43.50
N THR A 25 3.21 -26.31 -43.26
CA THR A 25 4.44 -26.11 -44.03
C THR A 25 5.60 -25.70 -43.12
N THR A 26 6.56 -26.61 -43.03
CA THR A 26 7.91 -26.41 -42.52
C THR A 26 8.75 -25.61 -43.51
N LYS A 27 9.46 -24.56 -43.09
CA LYS A 27 10.73 -24.15 -43.69
C LYS A 27 11.68 -23.57 -42.65
N LYS A 28 12.91 -24.09 -42.67
CA LYS A 28 14.06 -23.77 -41.83
C LYS A 28 14.86 -22.58 -42.39
N ASN A 29 15.57 -21.93 -41.46
CA ASN A 29 16.82 -21.16 -41.57
C ASN A 29 16.78 -19.78 -42.25
N VAL A 30 17.19 -18.73 -41.53
CA VAL A 30 18.57 -18.21 -41.52
C VAL A 30 18.81 -17.47 -40.20
N ALA A 31 19.92 -17.77 -39.55
CA ALA A 31 20.42 -17.12 -38.34
C ALA A 31 21.08 -15.77 -38.69
N VAL A 32 20.70 -14.71 -37.97
CA VAL A 32 21.48 -13.46 -37.90
C VAL A 32 21.87 -13.24 -36.44
N LYS A 33 23.18 -13.22 -36.20
CA LYS A 33 23.81 -12.96 -34.91
C LYS A 33 23.59 -11.49 -34.51
N GLY A 34 22.71 -11.25 -33.55
CA GLY A 34 22.69 -10.01 -32.75
C GLY A 34 23.39 -10.24 -31.42
N ARG A 35 24.55 -9.62 -31.22
CA ARG A 35 25.27 -9.60 -29.94
C ARG A 35 24.58 -8.67 -28.96
N GLY A 36 24.26 -9.20 -27.78
CA GLY A 36 24.56 -8.55 -26.50
C GLY A 36 23.70 -7.37 -26.07
N GLY A 37 22.56 -7.68 -25.46
CA GLY A 37 21.96 -6.87 -24.41
C GLY A 37 21.40 -7.81 -23.37
N ARG A 38 22.14 -8.04 -22.27
CA ARG A 38 21.56 -8.75 -21.11
C ARG A 38 20.53 -7.81 -20.51
N CYS A 39 19.27 -8.04 -20.87
CA CYS A 39 18.13 -7.49 -20.16
C CYS A 39 18.11 -8.20 -18.80
N CYS A 40 18.53 -7.51 -17.74
CA CYS A 40 18.33 -7.99 -16.38
C CYS A 40 16.83 -7.90 -16.09
N SER A 41 16.10 -8.97 -16.40
CA SER A 41 14.77 -9.20 -15.83
C SER A 41 14.93 -9.23 -14.32
N ALA A 42 14.37 -8.24 -13.61
CA ALA A 42 14.27 -8.27 -12.16
C ALA A 42 13.60 -9.58 -11.78
N ILE A 43 14.31 -10.47 -11.09
CA ILE A 43 13.73 -11.71 -10.59
C ILE A 43 12.87 -11.28 -9.39
N ALA A 44 11.59 -11.09 -9.62
CA ALA A 44 10.58 -11.13 -8.56
C ALA A 44 10.62 -12.55 -8.00
N ILE A 45 11.33 -12.75 -6.90
CA ILE A 45 11.36 -14.04 -6.23
C ILE A 45 10.12 -14.10 -5.34
N ASP A 46 9.04 -14.67 -5.86
CA ASP A 46 8.02 -15.30 -5.01
C ASP A 46 8.75 -16.40 -4.23
N ALA A 47 9.29 -16.05 -3.05
CA ALA A 47 10.18 -16.94 -2.31
C ALA A 47 9.39 -17.78 -1.31
N PRO A 48 9.38 -19.12 -1.44
CA PRO A 48 9.05 -20.00 -0.33
C PRO A 48 10.03 -19.77 0.83
N SER A 49 9.51 -19.91 2.05
CA SER A 49 10.25 -19.74 3.30
C SER A 49 11.47 -20.68 3.41
N SER A 50 12.67 -20.10 3.62
CA SER A 50 13.75 -20.62 4.49
C SER A 50 15.16 -20.05 4.19
N LEU A 51 15.35 -19.31 3.09
CA LEU A 51 16.67 -18.73 2.78
C LEU A 51 16.78 -17.29 3.31
N ALA A 52 17.67 -17.09 4.28
CA ALA A 52 18.04 -15.75 4.76
C ALA A 52 18.52 -14.88 3.58
N GLY A 53 17.98 -13.67 3.48
CA GLY A 53 18.40 -12.67 2.50
C GLY A 53 19.70 -11.97 2.91
N VAL A 54 20.04 -10.91 2.17
CA VAL A 54 21.16 -10.03 2.48
C VAL A 54 21.12 -9.61 3.96
N GLY A 55 22.24 -9.76 4.67
CA GLY A 55 22.37 -9.37 6.07
C GLY A 55 21.68 -10.27 7.10
N GLY A 56 21.20 -11.48 6.72
CA GLY A 56 20.58 -12.42 7.66
C GLY A 56 19.08 -12.21 7.88
N ILE A 57 18.45 -11.30 7.12
CA ILE A 57 17.02 -10.99 7.22
C ILE A 57 16.21 -12.15 6.64
N ARG A 58 15.24 -12.66 7.41
CA ARG A 58 14.27 -13.65 6.95
C ARG A 58 12.98 -12.94 6.58
N TRP A 59 12.36 -13.40 5.51
CA TRP A 59 11.21 -12.73 4.91
C TRP A 59 10.02 -13.68 4.86
N GLY A 60 8.85 -13.18 5.22
CA GLY A 60 7.57 -13.83 4.99
C GLY A 60 6.63 -12.87 4.28
N SER A 61 5.82 -13.38 3.35
CA SER A 61 4.82 -12.57 2.64
C SER A 61 3.58 -13.39 2.35
N THR A 62 2.41 -12.78 2.49
CA THR A 62 1.15 -13.42 2.12
C THR A 62 0.19 -12.39 1.50
N LYS A 63 -0.73 -12.89 0.70
CA LYS A 63 -1.69 -12.15 -0.11
C LYS A 63 -2.98 -12.95 -0.13
N LEU A 64 -4.03 -12.46 0.53
CA LEU A 64 -5.32 -13.13 0.59
C LEU A 64 -6.39 -12.20 0.02
N GLN A 65 -7.19 -12.70 -0.93
CA GLN A 65 -8.29 -11.92 -1.54
C GLN A 65 -9.37 -11.54 -0.52
N GLY A 66 -9.60 -12.39 0.48
CA GLY A 66 -10.63 -12.14 1.50
C GLY A 66 -12.03 -12.13 0.90
N ALA A 67 -12.85 -11.16 1.32
CA ALA A 67 -14.26 -11.07 0.91
C ALA A 67 -14.49 -10.26 -0.38
N ARG A 68 -13.45 -9.63 -0.93
CA ARG A 68 -13.55 -8.87 -2.19
C ARG A 68 -13.77 -9.83 -3.36
N GLU A 69 -14.45 -9.34 -4.40
CA GLU A 69 -14.63 -10.09 -5.65
C GLU A 69 -13.31 -10.28 -6.40
N GLU A 70 -12.38 -9.35 -6.21
CA GLU A 70 -11.11 -9.27 -6.92
C GLU A 70 -9.93 -9.09 -5.95
N MET A 71 -8.72 -9.48 -6.38
CA MET A 71 -7.46 -9.31 -5.65
C MET A 71 -6.61 -8.21 -6.29
N GLU A 72 -6.86 -6.96 -5.90
CA GLU A 72 -6.18 -5.75 -6.42
C GLU A 72 -4.85 -5.47 -5.69
N ASP A 73 -4.64 -6.09 -4.53
CA ASP A 73 -3.42 -6.03 -3.75
C ASP A 73 -2.24 -6.80 -4.38
N ASP A 74 -1.01 -6.30 -4.16
CA ASP A 74 0.21 -7.05 -4.43
C ASP A 74 1.38 -6.69 -3.50
N ALA A 75 2.38 -7.56 -3.45
CA ALA A 75 3.63 -7.33 -2.73
C ALA A 75 4.83 -7.84 -3.51
N VAL A 76 5.96 -7.15 -3.32
CA VAL A 76 7.25 -7.48 -3.92
C VAL A 76 8.32 -7.52 -2.84
N ILE A 77 9.21 -8.50 -2.92
CA ILE A 77 10.45 -8.56 -2.14
C ILE A 77 11.61 -8.79 -3.12
N VAL A 78 12.55 -7.85 -3.16
CA VAL A 78 13.78 -7.96 -3.96
C VAL A 78 14.98 -8.07 -3.04
N ARG A 79 15.65 -9.23 -3.11
CA ARG A 79 16.87 -9.56 -2.36
C ARG A 79 18.05 -9.54 -3.31
N SER A 80 18.42 -8.35 -3.78
CA SER A 80 19.54 -8.14 -4.71
C SER A 80 20.69 -7.42 -4.04
N ASP A 81 21.89 -7.58 -4.59
CA ASP A 81 23.06 -6.76 -4.20
C ASP A 81 23.04 -5.36 -4.85
N ASP A 82 22.06 -5.08 -5.73
CA ASP A 82 21.94 -3.85 -6.52
C ASP A 82 21.79 -2.59 -5.66
N LEU A 83 21.42 -2.74 -4.38
CA LEU A 83 21.22 -1.64 -3.43
C LEU A 83 22.32 -1.61 -2.35
N ASN A 84 23.50 -2.14 -2.65
CA ASN A 84 24.69 -2.07 -1.79
C ASN A 84 24.43 -2.55 -0.34
N GLY A 85 23.84 -3.74 -0.20
CA GLY A 85 23.55 -4.35 1.10
C GLY A 85 22.18 -4.06 1.68
N PHE A 86 21.32 -3.35 0.95
CA PHE A 86 19.90 -3.18 1.28
C PHE A 86 19.02 -4.15 0.49
N SER A 87 17.98 -4.68 1.13
CA SER A 87 16.87 -5.37 0.47
C SER A 87 15.70 -4.41 0.27
N PHE A 88 14.91 -4.61 -0.78
CA PHE A 88 13.70 -3.85 -1.05
C PHE A 88 12.47 -4.71 -0.80
N ALA A 89 11.44 -4.14 -0.20
CA ALA A 89 10.10 -4.72 -0.20
C ALA A 89 9.03 -3.65 -0.34
N ALA A 90 7.90 -3.97 -0.96
CA ALA A 90 6.77 -3.07 -1.07
C ALA A 90 5.44 -3.82 -0.97
N VAL A 91 4.44 -3.15 -0.42
CA VAL A 91 3.02 -3.52 -0.51
C VAL A 91 2.31 -2.45 -1.34
N PHE A 92 1.52 -2.91 -2.29
CA PHE A 92 0.68 -2.11 -3.17
C PHE A 92 -0.77 -2.48 -2.90
N ASP A 93 -1.59 -1.47 -2.65
CA ASP A 93 -3.04 -1.62 -2.47
C ASP A 93 -3.71 -0.95 -3.66
N GLY A 94 -4.24 -1.76 -4.56
CA GLY A 94 -4.82 -1.32 -5.82
C GLY A 94 -6.29 -0.97 -5.68
N HIS A 95 -6.75 -0.04 -6.52
CA HIS A 95 -8.17 0.27 -6.61
C HIS A 95 -8.58 0.59 -8.04
N ALA A 96 -9.83 0.24 -8.37
CA ALA A 96 -10.45 0.47 -9.68
C ALA A 96 -9.66 -0.17 -10.85
N GLY A 97 -9.11 -1.35 -10.61
CA GLY A 97 -8.32 -2.13 -11.56
C GLY A 97 -6.96 -2.56 -11.01
N PHE A 98 -6.34 -3.51 -11.70
CA PHE A 98 -5.05 -4.11 -11.35
C PHE A 98 -3.88 -3.46 -12.11
N SER A 99 -4.18 -2.64 -13.12
CA SER A 99 -3.21 -2.11 -14.08
C SER A 99 -2.13 -1.25 -13.41
N SER A 100 -2.52 -0.37 -12.48
CA SER A 100 -1.58 0.42 -11.68
C SER A 100 -0.66 -0.46 -10.82
N VAL A 101 -1.20 -1.47 -10.14
CA VAL A 101 -0.41 -2.39 -9.31
C VAL A 101 0.56 -3.23 -10.16
N LYS A 102 0.10 -3.79 -11.29
CA LYS A 102 0.95 -4.55 -12.22
C LYS A 102 2.13 -3.74 -12.71
N PHE A 103 1.88 -2.48 -13.09
CA PHE A 103 2.93 -1.57 -13.54
C PHE A 103 3.94 -1.29 -12.42
N LEU A 104 3.45 -0.96 -11.21
CA LEU A 104 4.32 -0.62 -10.07
C LEU A 104 5.16 -1.80 -9.59
N ARG A 105 4.61 -3.03 -9.65
CA ARG A 105 5.34 -4.28 -9.35
C ARG A 105 6.66 -4.35 -10.13
N ASP A 106 6.62 -3.96 -11.41
CA ASP A 106 7.75 -4.07 -12.32
C ASP A 106 8.62 -2.81 -12.38
N GLU A 107 8.06 -1.61 -12.19
CA GLU A 107 8.75 -0.35 -12.47
C GLU A 107 9.21 0.42 -11.22
N LEU A 108 8.50 0.34 -10.08
CA LEU A 108 8.82 1.19 -8.93
C LEU A 108 10.21 0.88 -8.36
N TYR A 109 10.55 -0.40 -8.23
CA TYR A 109 11.89 -0.82 -7.79
C TYR A 109 12.98 -0.28 -8.71
N LYS A 110 12.77 -0.32 -10.03
CA LYS A 110 13.75 0.17 -11.02
C LYS A 110 13.99 1.68 -10.89
N GLU A 111 12.92 2.45 -10.73
CA GLU A 111 13.03 3.90 -10.51
C GLU A 111 13.75 4.22 -9.20
N CYS A 112 13.45 3.47 -8.14
CA CYS A 112 14.13 3.65 -6.85
C CYS A 112 15.62 3.32 -6.93
N VAL A 113 16.01 2.20 -7.54
CA VAL A 113 17.42 1.81 -7.74
C VAL A 113 18.16 2.87 -8.54
N LYS A 114 17.55 3.37 -9.62
CA LYS A 114 18.13 4.41 -10.46
C LYS A 114 18.36 5.70 -9.66
N ALA A 115 17.34 6.19 -8.95
CA ALA A 115 17.45 7.42 -8.18
C ALA A 115 18.45 7.31 -7.01
N LEU A 116 18.52 6.13 -6.38
CA LEU A 116 19.49 5.82 -5.32
C LEU A 116 20.89 5.49 -5.83
N GLN A 117 21.12 5.59 -7.15
CA GLN A 117 22.41 5.32 -7.81
C GLN A 117 22.95 3.92 -7.48
N GLY A 118 22.11 2.90 -7.55
CA GLY A 118 22.51 1.52 -7.20
C GLY A 118 22.88 1.37 -5.72
N GLY A 119 22.20 2.09 -4.83
CA GLY A 119 22.45 2.05 -3.38
C GLY A 119 23.64 2.87 -2.90
N LEU A 120 24.35 3.58 -3.78
CA LEU A 120 25.46 4.45 -3.38
C LEU A 120 24.99 5.55 -2.41
N LEU A 121 23.80 6.14 -2.67
CA LEU A 121 23.21 7.13 -1.78
C LEU A 121 22.81 6.56 -0.42
N LEU A 122 22.39 5.29 -0.36
CA LEU A 122 22.01 4.61 0.89
C LEU A 122 23.19 4.39 1.84
N SER A 123 24.40 4.34 1.29
CA SER A 123 25.64 4.26 2.07
C SER A 123 26.10 5.63 2.56
N GLY A 124 25.58 6.70 1.94
CA GLY A 124 25.77 8.07 2.38
C GLY A 124 25.00 8.36 3.66
N LYS A 125 25.51 9.28 4.49
CA LYS A 125 24.80 9.77 5.68
C LYS A 125 23.90 10.99 5.39
N ASP A 126 23.67 11.29 4.12
CA ASP A 126 22.87 12.43 3.68
C ASP A 126 21.41 12.00 3.45
N PHE A 127 20.60 12.12 4.50
CA PHE A 127 19.20 11.75 4.44
C PHE A 127 18.37 12.67 3.54
N ASP A 128 18.73 13.94 3.41
CA ASP A 128 17.98 14.88 2.56
C ASP A 128 18.18 14.54 1.08
N ALA A 129 19.39 14.13 0.69
CA ALA A 129 19.65 13.60 -0.65
C ALA A 129 18.86 12.32 -0.93
N ILE A 130 18.81 11.38 0.04
CA ILE A 130 18.03 10.14 -0.10
C ILE A 130 16.53 10.43 -0.21
N ARG A 131 16.00 11.31 0.66
CA ARG A 131 14.60 11.75 0.65
C ARG A 131 14.23 12.31 -0.72
N LYS A 132 15.03 13.25 -1.22
CA LYS A 132 14.80 13.89 -2.51
C LYS A 132 14.82 12.86 -3.65
N ALA A 133 15.81 11.97 -3.65
CA ALA A 133 15.92 10.92 -4.67
C ALA A 133 14.69 9.98 -4.69
N LEU A 134 14.19 9.58 -3.51
CA LEU A 134 13.00 8.72 -3.41
C LEU A 134 11.72 9.45 -3.82
N GLN A 135 11.59 10.75 -3.51
CA GLN A 135 10.49 11.58 -3.98
C GLN A 135 10.48 11.68 -5.51
N GLU A 136 11.64 11.97 -6.12
CA GLU A 136 11.81 12.01 -7.57
C GLU A 136 11.51 10.64 -8.22
N ALA A 137 11.90 9.54 -7.58
CA ALA A 137 11.62 8.18 -8.09
C ALA A 137 10.11 7.88 -8.14
N PHE A 138 9.38 8.22 -7.09
CA PHE A 138 7.92 8.02 -7.04
C PHE A 138 7.21 8.92 -8.06
N GLU A 139 7.58 10.20 -8.16
CA GLU A 139 7.00 11.11 -9.14
C GLU A 139 7.32 10.69 -10.59
N SER A 140 8.52 10.16 -10.84
CA SER A 140 8.91 9.59 -12.14
C SER A 140 8.12 8.32 -12.49
N ALA A 141 7.98 7.40 -11.53
CA ALA A 141 7.18 6.19 -11.70
C ALA A 141 5.71 6.51 -12.00
N ASP A 142 5.13 7.49 -11.30
CA ASP A 142 3.75 7.93 -11.55
C ASP A 142 3.58 8.57 -12.92
N ALA A 143 4.51 9.43 -13.35
CA ALA A 143 4.46 10.02 -14.69
C ALA A 143 4.50 8.95 -15.80
N LYS A 144 5.32 7.90 -15.62
CA LYS A 144 5.37 6.78 -16.56
C LYS A 144 4.10 5.93 -16.53
N LEU A 145 3.53 5.69 -15.35
CA LEU A 145 2.27 4.98 -15.19
C LEU A 145 1.13 5.71 -15.91
N LEU A 146 0.98 7.02 -15.69
CA LEU A 146 -0.06 7.82 -16.33
C LEU A 146 0.04 7.77 -17.85
N ASN A 147 1.26 7.89 -18.40
CA ASN A 147 1.49 7.76 -19.84
C ASN A 147 1.15 6.36 -20.35
N TRP A 148 1.48 5.32 -19.58
CA TRP A 148 1.17 3.93 -19.94
C TRP A 148 -0.34 3.66 -19.93
N LEU A 149 -1.08 4.10 -18.90
CA LEU A 149 -2.53 4.00 -18.81
C LEU A 149 -3.23 4.73 -19.98
N GLU A 150 -2.77 5.95 -20.30
CA GLU A 150 -3.32 6.72 -21.42
C GLU A 150 -3.08 6.02 -22.77
N THR A 151 -1.89 5.43 -22.97
CA THR A 151 -1.53 4.76 -24.22
C THR A 151 -2.18 3.38 -24.37
N SER A 152 -2.32 2.63 -23.27
CA SER A 152 -2.95 1.31 -23.29
C SER A 152 -4.46 1.40 -23.40
N GLY A 153 -5.07 2.43 -22.79
CA GLY A 153 -6.52 2.56 -22.66
C GLY A 153 -7.15 1.56 -21.68
N GLU A 154 -6.35 0.75 -21.00
CA GLU A 154 -6.81 -0.26 -20.04
C GLU A 154 -6.91 0.34 -18.63
N GLU A 155 -8.04 0.14 -17.95
CA GLU A 155 -8.28 0.53 -16.54
C GLU A 155 -7.70 1.91 -16.20
N VAL A 156 -8.00 2.91 -17.04
CA VAL A 156 -7.45 4.27 -16.97
C VAL A 156 -7.78 4.98 -15.65
N GLU A 157 -8.85 4.55 -14.98
CA GLU A 157 -9.24 5.06 -13.66
C GLU A 157 -8.54 4.34 -12.50
N SER A 158 -7.74 3.30 -12.77
CA SER A 158 -7.01 2.56 -11.73
C SER A 158 -5.98 3.45 -11.01
N GLY A 159 -5.75 3.11 -9.76
CA GLY A 159 -4.69 3.68 -8.95
C GLY A 159 -4.15 2.64 -7.97
N ALA A 160 -3.11 3.03 -7.24
CA ALA A 160 -2.58 2.19 -6.18
C ALA A 160 -1.87 3.02 -5.10
N THR A 161 -2.01 2.60 -3.85
CA THR A 161 -1.12 3.01 -2.77
C THR A 161 0.22 2.26 -2.90
N ALA A 162 1.25 2.75 -2.21
CA ALA A 162 2.52 2.03 -2.11
C ALA A 162 3.22 2.36 -0.79
N THR A 163 3.54 1.32 -0.04
CA THR A 163 4.47 1.42 1.09
C THR A 163 5.69 0.59 0.77
N ALA A 164 6.80 1.27 0.46
CA ALA A 164 8.06 0.65 0.12
C ALA A 164 9.06 0.81 1.27
N MET A 165 9.86 -0.22 1.53
CA MET A 165 10.94 -0.19 2.51
C MET A 165 12.26 -0.71 1.95
N PHE A 166 13.35 -0.07 2.36
CA PHE A 166 14.72 -0.43 2.08
C PHE A 166 15.37 -0.84 3.39
N THR A 167 15.63 -2.13 3.56
CA THR A 167 16.13 -2.70 4.81
C THR A 167 17.60 -3.08 4.64
N GLY A 168 18.48 -2.32 5.29
CA GLY A 168 19.90 -2.62 5.38
C GLY A 168 20.24 -3.31 6.70
N LYS A 169 21.54 -3.42 7.00
CA LYS A 169 21.97 -3.96 8.28
C LYS A 169 21.48 -3.09 9.44
N ASP A 170 21.87 -1.82 9.54
CA ASP A 170 21.56 -1.01 10.74
C ASP A 170 20.56 0.13 10.49
N MET A 171 20.01 0.18 9.28
CA MET A 171 19.14 1.24 8.81
C MET A 171 17.93 0.67 8.07
N LEU A 172 16.78 1.26 8.33
CA LEU A 172 15.54 1.09 7.59
C LEU A 172 15.14 2.44 7.00
N LEU A 173 14.84 2.45 5.70
CA LEU A 173 14.20 3.59 5.04
C LEU A 173 12.82 3.17 4.56
N ILE A 174 11.85 4.06 4.68
CA ILE A 174 10.48 3.85 4.21
C ILE A 174 10.09 5.00 3.29
N SER A 175 9.44 4.69 2.18
CA SER A 175 8.82 5.64 1.26
C SER A 175 7.36 5.26 1.09
N HIS A 176 6.43 6.15 1.46
CA HIS A 176 5.03 5.80 1.68
C HIS A 176 4.08 6.80 1.00
N VAL A 177 3.08 6.25 0.27
CA VAL A 177 1.88 6.95 -0.21
C VAL A 177 0.65 6.08 0.06
N GLY A 178 -0.46 6.69 0.44
CA GLY A 178 -1.75 6.02 0.73
C GLY A 178 -1.92 5.66 2.20
N ASP A 179 -2.59 4.55 2.49
CA ASP A 179 -3.01 4.17 3.84
C ASP A 179 -2.73 2.73 4.26
N SER A 180 -1.98 1.99 3.45
CA SER A 180 -1.10 0.92 3.96
C SER A 180 -0.20 1.43 5.09
N SER A 181 0.37 0.54 5.90
CA SER A 181 1.22 0.96 7.02
C SER A 181 2.41 0.03 7.29
N ALA A 182 3.48 0.64 7.81
CA ALA A 182 4.68 -0.02 8.30
C ALA A 182 4.81 0.13 9.83
N VAL A 183 5.07 -0.99 10.52
CA VAL A 183 5.22 -1.03 11.98
C VAL A 183 6.47 -1.84 12.35
N LEU A 184 7.32 -1.28 13.20
CA LEU A 184 8.49 -1.96 13.75
C LEU A 184 8.16 -2.58 15.11
N SER A 185 8.57 -3.83 15.32
CA SER A 185 8.67 -4.41 16.66
C SER A 185 10.03 -4.08 17.24
N ARG A 186 10.05 -3.32 18.34
CA ARG A 186 11.27 -3.00 19.11
C ARG A 186 11.09 -3.40 20.56
N SER A 187 11.91 -4.33 21.04
CA SER A 187 11.79 -4.87 22.40
C SER A 187 10.35 -5.29 22.77
N GLY A 188 9.60 -5.85 21.81
CA GLY A 188 8.20 -6.24 21.98
C GLY A 188 7.16 -5.11 22.02
N LYS A 189 7.53 -3.89 21.64
CA LYS A 189 6.60 -2.78 21.47
C LYS A 189 6.42 -2.46 19.99
N ALA A 190 5.19 -2.10 19.61
CA ALA A 190 4.87 -1.62 18.29
C ALA A 190 5.25 -0.14 18.14
N GLU A 191 6.09 0.16 17.15
CA GLU A 191 6.43 1.51 16.71
C GLU A 191 5.84 1.71 15.31
N VAL A 192 4.76 2.50 15.20
CA VAL A 192 4.15 2.84 13.90
C VAL A 192 5.06 3.83 13.18
N LEU A 193 5.47 3.50 11.95
CA LEU A 193 6.50 4.24 11.21
C LEU A 193 5.93 5.16 10.11
N THR A 194 4.68 4.95 9.73
CA THR A 194 3.99 5.68 8.65
C THR A 194 2.69 6.28 9.14
N ASP A 195 2.35 7.47 8.63
CA ASP A 195 1.05 8.11 8.84
C ASP A 195 0.19 7.95 7.58
N SER A 196 -1.06 7.50 7.73
CA SER A 196 -1.98 7.33 6.60
C SER A 196 -2.33 8.65 5.91
N HIS A 197 -2.26 8.65 4.58
CA HIS A 197 -2.66 9.75 3.72
C HIS A 197 -4.16 9.72 3.41
N ARG A 198 -4.96 9.97 4.45
CA ARG A 198 -6.43 9.99 4.36
C ARG A 198 -6.95 11.44 4.33
N PRO A 199 -7.94 11.78 3.48
CA PRO A 199 -8.57 13.10 3.41
C PRO A 199 -9.60 13.30 4.55
N TYR A 200 -9.39 12.64 5.68
CA TYR A 200 -10.22 12.71 6.88
C TYR A 200 -9.40 12.27 8.08
N GLY A 201 -9.90 12.55 9.28
CA GLY A 201 -9.21 12.23 10.53
C GLY A 201 -8.63 13.46 11.21
N ARG A 202 -7.81 13.22 12.24
CA ARG A 202 -7.31 14.25 13.16
C ARG A 202 -5.79 14.27 13.29
N THR A 203 -5.08 13.39 12.56
CA THR A 203 -3.61 13.39 12.56
C THR A 203 -3.08 14.62 11.85
N LYS A 204 -1.84 15.00 12.14
CA LYS A 204 -1.18 16.12 11.47
C LYS A 204 -1.16 15.93 9.95
N VAL A 205 -0.85 14.72 9.49
CA VAL A 205 -0.81 14.38 8.06
C VAL A 205 -2.19 14.49 7.43
N SER A 206 -3.25 13.92 8.02
CA SER A 206 -4.61 14.06 7.50
C SER A 206 -5.04 15.53 7.39
N LEU A 207 -4.73 16.36 8.39
CA LEU A 207 -5.06 17.79 8.35
C LEU A 207 -4.29 18.55 7.25
N GLN A 208 -3.02 18.17 7.01
CA GLN A 208 -2.23 18.72 5.90
C GLN A 208 -2.80 18.30 4.54
N GLU A 209 -3.22 17.04 4.40
CA GLU A 209 -3.83 16.53 3.17
C GLU A 209 -5.17 17.20 2.88
N ILE A 210 -6.05 17.33 3.89
CA ILE A 210 -7.33 18.07 3.76
C ILE A 210 -7.06 19.51 3.29
N ARG A 211 -6.08 20.19 3.89
CA ARG A 211 -5.71 21.54 3.50
C ARG A 211 -5.22 21.61 2.06
N ARG A 212 -4.30 20.72 1.67
CA ARG A 212 -3.74 20.62 0.31
C ARG A 212 -4.85 20.42 -0.73
N ILE A 213 -5.80 19.52 -0.45
CA ILE A 213 -6.94 19.23 -1.34
C ILE A 213 -7.83 20.46 -1.52
N ASN A 214 -8.17 21.15 -0.42
CA ASN A 214 -8.99 22.36 -0.47
C ASN A 214 -8.28 23.52 -1.19
N GLU A 215 -6.99 23.72 -0.93
CA GLU A 215 -6.16 24.73 -1.61
C GLU A 215 -6.01 24.45 -3.12
N ALA A 216 -6.03 23.16 -3.51
CA ALA A 216 -6.05 22.71 -4.90
C ALA A 216 -7.41 22.90 -5.60
N GLY A 217 -8.45 23.35 -4.88
CA GLY A 217 -9.81 23.55 -5.38
C GLY A 217 -10.71 22.31 -5.31
N GLY A 218 -10.23 21.24 -4.65
CA GLY A 218 -11.02 20.05 -4.36
C GLY A 218 -11.97 20.25 -3.17
N TRP A 219 -12.84 19.28 -2.96
CA TRP A 219 -13.74 19.21 -1.81
C TRP A 219 -13.82 17.77 -1.31
N ILE A 220 -14.24 17.59 -0.06
CA ILE A 220 -14.30 16.27 0.59
C ILE A 220 -15.73 16.03 1.08
N VAL A 221 -16.29 14.87 0.74
CA VAL A 221 -17.61 14.42 1.18
C VAL A 221 -17.48 13.00 1.73
N ASN A 222 -17.97 12.75 2.95
CA ASN A 222 -17.91 11.43 3.61
C ASN A 222 -16.50 10.82 3.63
N GLY A 223 -15.47 11.66 3.86
CA GLY A 223 -14.08 11.22 3.87
C GLY A 223 -13.53 10.83 2.50
N ARG A 224 -14.14 11.29 1.40
CA ARG A 224 -13.69 11.03 0.04
C ARG A 224 -13.51 12.31 -0.75
N ILE A 225 -12.40 12.42 -1.49
CA ILE A 225 -12.14 13.55 -2.40
C ILE A 225 -13.17 13.51 -3.52
N CYS A 226 -13.88 14.62 -3.72
CA CYS A 226 -15.01 14.75 -4.65
C CYS A 226 -16.12 13.69 -4.45
N GLY A 227 -16.19 13.07 -3.26
CA GLY A 227 -17.09 11.96 -2.96
C GLY A 227 -16.72 10.63 -3.61
N ASP A 228 -15.47 10.48 -4.07
CA ASP A 228 -15.00 9.37 -4.92
C ASP A 228 -13.90 8.54 -4.22
N ILE A 229 -12.69 9.08 -4.10
CA ILE A 229 -11.50 8.38 -3.57
C ILE A 229 -11.25 8.66 -2.08
N SER A 230 -10.93 7.62 -1.30
CA SER A 230 -10.71 7.70 0.17
C SER A 230 -9.25 7.88 0.59
N VAL A 231 -8.32 7.93 -0.35
CA VAL A 231 -6.91 8.25 -0.13
C VAL A 231 -6.54 9.56 -0.81
N SER A 232 -5.63 10.33 -0.22
CA SER A 232 -5.16 11.62 -0.76
C SER A 232 -3.83 11.54 -1.49
N ARG A 233 -3.10 10.42 -1.34
CA ARG A 233 -1.88 10.13 -2.08
C ARG A 233 -1.94 8.74 -2.67
N ALA A 234 -1.68 8.64 -3.97
CA ALA A 234 -1.69 7.39 -4.73
C ALA A 234 -0.98 7.58 -6.08
N PHE A 235 -0.50 6.48 -6.62
CA PHE A 235 -0.12 6.34 -8.02
C PHE A 235 -1.36 6.20 -8.92
N GLY A 236 -1.25 6.59 -10.19
CA GLY A 236 -2.36 6.48 -11.14
C GLY A 236 -3.41 7.54 -10.87
N ASP A 237 -4.70 7.17 -10.81
CA ASP A 237 -5.81 8.10 -10.51
C ASP A 237 -5.81 9.36 -11.39
N MET A 238 -5.63 9.15 -12.70
CA MET A 238 -5.42 10.23 -13.67
C MET A 238 -6.50 11.33 -13.59
N ARG A 239 -7.74 10.95 -13.27
CA ARG A 239 -8.88 11.85 -13.08
C ARG A 239 -8.69 12.92 -11.99
N PHE A 240 -7.73 12.75 -11.08
CA PHE A 240 -7.41 13.71 -10.01
C PHE A 240 -6.14 14.53 -10.24
N LYS A 241 -5.42 14.31 -11.35
CA LYS A 241 -4.10 14.90 -11.65
C LYS A 241 -4.14 15.91 -12.82
N THR A 242 -3.11 16.77 -12.87
CA THR A 242 -2.99 18.00 -13.69
C THR A 242 -2.28 17.73 -15.00
N LYS A 243 -1.33 16.78 -15.01
CA LYS A 243 -0.42 16.61 -16.14
C LYS A 243 -1.16 16.03 -17.34
N LYS A 244 -1.37 16.91 -18.32
CA LYS A 244 -1.58 16.58 -19.73
C LYS A 244 -0.23 16.25 -20.35
N ASN A 245 -0.17 15.21 -21.17
CA ASN A 245 0.92 15.06 -22.14
C ASN A 245 0.92 16.25 -23.11
N GLU A 246 2.10 16.62 -23.62
CA GLU A 246 2.36 17.79 -24.48
C GLU A 246 1.52 17.81 -25.79
N TYR A 247 0.89 16.68 -26.15
CA TYR A 247 0.05 16.50 -27.33
C TYR A 247 -1.40 16.96 -27.17
N ASP A 248 -1.83 17.34 -25.97
CA ASP A 248 -3.24 17.63 -25.66
C ASP A 248 -3.67 19.09 -25.96
N LEU A 249 -2.93 19.74 -26.87
CA LEU A 249 -3.27 21.04 -27.46
C LEU A 249 -4.49 20.96 -28.41
N TYR A 250 -4.93 19.75 -28.78
CA TYR A 250 -6.00 19.54 -29.75
C TYR A 250 -7.34 19.05 -29.15
N PHE A 251 -7.36 18.56 -27.91
CA PHE A 251 -8.60 18.15 -27.21
C PHE A 251 -8.77 18.95 -25.91
N GLN A 252 -9.82 19.78 -25.85
CA GLN A 252 -9.98 20.88 -24.89
C GLN A 252 -10.47 20.48 -23.48
N SER A 253 -10.05 19.34 -22.91
CA SER A 253 -10.41 19.00 -21.52
C SER A 253 -9.30 18.25 -20.79
N THR A 254 -8.79 18.80 -19.69
CA THR A 254 -7.95 18.05 -18.72
C THR A 254 -8.72 16.84 -18.16
N PRO A 255 -8.06 15.75 -17.72
CA PRO A 255 -8.72 14.60 -17.08
C PRO A 255 -9.70 15.00 -15.97
N ARG A 256 -9.35 16.00 -15.14
CA ARG A 256 -10.26 16.57 -14.13
C ARG A 256 -11.50 17.25 -14.69
N ARG A 257 -11.39 17.87 -15.86
CA ARG A 257 -12.54 18.50 -16.52
C ARG A 257 -13.48 17.43 -17.08
N MET A 258 -12.93 16.34 -17.62
CA MET A 258 -13.70 15.17 -17.99
C MET A 258 -14.39 14.53 -16.78
N MET A 259 -13.71 14.46 -15.62
CA MET A 259 -14.34 14.01 -14.37
C MET A 259 -15.54 14.90 -14.00
N LEU A 260 -15.38 16.23 -14.05
CA LEU A 260 -16.47 17.17 -13.79
C LEU A 260 -17.62 17.04 -14.80
N GLU A 261 -17.33 16.91 -16.08
CA GLU A 261 -18.33 16.76 -17.15
C GLU A 261 -19.08 15.43 -17.02
N LYS A 262 -18.36 14.31 -16.85
CA LYS A 262 -18.92 12.98 -16.57
C LYS A 262 -19.84 13.00 -15.34
N GLY A 263 -19.44 13.68 -14.26
CA GLY A 263 -20.30 13.79 -13.08
C GLY A 263 -21.55 14.65 -13.28
N VAL A 264 -21.57 15.58 -14.25
CA VAL A 264 -22.81 16.27 -14.65
C VAL A 264 -23.72 15.31 -15.41
N GLU A 265 -23.16 14.57 -16.36
CA GLU A 265 -23.88 13.59 -17.17
C GLU A 265 -24.50 12.47 -16.32
N GLU A 266 -23.78 12.01 -15.30
CA GLU A 266 -24.23 11.01 -14.33
C GLU A 266 -25.17 11.58 -13.25
N GLY A 267 -25.42 12.89 -13.24
CA GLY A 267 -26.27 13.54 -12.25
C GLY A 267 -25.68 13.62 -10.83
N ARG A 268 -24.36 13.42 -10.68
CA ARG A 268 -23.64 13.59 -9.40
C ARG A 268 -23.62 15.06 -8.94
N TRP A 269 -23.63 16.00 -9.89
CA TRP A 269 -23.70 17.45 -9.60
C TRP A 269 -24.30 18.24 -10.77
N SER A 270 -24.69 19.49 -10.51
CA SER A 270 -25.25 20.38 -11.55
C SER A 270 -24.17 21.12 -12.33
N GLN A 271 -24.48 21.54 -13.57
CA GLN A 271 -23.61 22.41 -14.36
C GLN A 271 -23.24 23.72 -13.62
N LYS A 272 -24.18 24.24 -12.81
CA LYS A 272 -23.98 25.44 -11.98
C LYS A 272 -22.97 25.22 -10.85
N PHE A 273 -22.86 24.01 -10.33
CA PHE A 273 -21.85 23.65 -9.34
C PHE A 273 -20.48 23.61 -10.01
N VAL A 274 -20.36 22.86 -11.11
CA VAL A 274 -19.11 22.69 -11.86
C VAL A 274 -18.54 24.02 -12.35
N SER A 275 -19.38 24.95 -12.81
CA SER A 275 -18.93 26.27 -13.30
C SER A 275 -18.24 27.15 -12.25
N ARG A 276 -18.32 26.79 -10.96
CA ARG A 276 -17.68 27.50 -9.84
C ARG A 276 -16.38 26.85 -9.37
N ILE A 277 -16.09 25.64 -9.85
CA ILE A 277 -14.89 24.90 -9.48
C ILE A 277 -13.71 25.41 -10.29
N ASN A 278 -12.63 25.74 -9.60
CA ASN A 278 -11.36 26.11 -10.21
C ASN A 278 -10.24 25.32 -9.55
N PHE A 279 -9.62 24.40 -10.30
CA PHE A 279 -8.50 23.61 -9.80
C PHE A 279 -7.19 24.35 -10.00
N SER A 280 -6.38 24.45 -8.94
CA SER A 280 -5.06 25.08 -8.94
C SER A 280 -3.91 24.07 -8.84
N GLY A 281 -4.22 22.78 -8.60
CA GLY A 281 -3.23 21.71 -8.47
C GLY A 281 -3.85 20.33 -8.49
N ASP A 282 -3.04 19.31 -8.20
CA ASP A 282 -3.48 17.92 -8.12
C ASP A 282 -4.25 17.64 -6.83
N LEU A 283 -5.36 16.91 -6.93
CA LEU A 283 -6.12 16.51 -5.76
C LEU A 283 -5.51 15.25 -5.10
N VAL A 284 -4.90 14.38 -5.91
CA VAL A 284 -4.14 13.19 -5.48
C VAL A 284 -2.70 13.31 -5.96
N THR A 285 -1.72 13.03 -5.10
CA THR A 285 -0.28 13.09 -5.47
C THR A 285 0.43 11.77 -5.21
N ALA A 286 1.44 11.45 -6.00
CA ALA A 286 2.34 10.31 -5.76
C ALA A 286 3.58 10.68 -4.94
N SER A 287 3.68 11.92 -4.43
CA SER A 287 4.85 12.36 -3.66
C SER A 287 4.88 11.68 -2.27
N PRO A 288 5.91 10.87 -1.96
CA PRO A 288 5.95 10.07 -0.76
C PRO A 288 6.42 10.86 0.45
N ASP A 289 5.91 10.45 1.61
CA ASP A 289 6.62 10.70 2.87
C ASP A 289 7.77 9.69 2.99
N VAL A 290 8.96 10.19 3.37
CA VAL A 290 10.17 9.38 3.52
C VAL A 290 10.67 9.43 4.96
N PHE A 291 10.90 8.26 5.53
CA PHE A 291 11.32 8.05 6.92
C PHE A 291 12.64 7.28 6.97
N GLN A 292 13.49 7.62 7.94
CA GLN A 292 14.72 6.89 8.25
C GLN A 292 14.69 6.44 9.70
N VAL A 293 14.95 5.16 9.93
CA VAL A 293 14.91 4.53 11.25
C VAL A 293 16.22 3.77 11.48
N SER A 294 16.85 3.99 12.62
CA SER A 294 17.98 3.15 13.06
C SER A 294 17.44 1.87 13.68
N LEU A 295 17.90 0.72 13.21
CA LEU A 295 17.39 -0.56 13.67
C LEU A 295 17.92 -0.88 15.07
N GLY A 296 19.22 -0.75 15.34
CA GLY A 296 19.78 -1.11 16.65
C GLY A 296 19.63 -2.62 16.97
N SER A 297 20.20 -3.09 18.07
CA SER A 297 20.14 -4.52 18.44
C SER A 297 18.77 -4.98 18.94
N ASP A 298 17.92 -4.03 19.29
CA ASP A 298 16.61 -4.20 19.93
C ASP A 298 15.44 -4.18 18.94
N ALA A 299 15.69 -3.88 17.65
CA ALA A 299 14.74 -4.10 16.58
C ALA A 299 14.64 -5.59 16.22
N GLU A 300 13.42 -6.11 16.18
CA GLU A 300 13.17 -7.54 16.09
C GLU A 300 12.68 -7.92 14.68
N PHE A 301 11.63 -7.26 14.21
CA PHE A 301 11.09 -7.40 12.86
C PHE A 301 10.31 -6.15 12.44
N VAL A 302 10.19 -5.95 11.12
CA VAL A 302 9.33 -4.92 10.51
C VAL A 302 8.14 -5.60 9.84
N LEU A 303 6.96 -5.01 10.00
CA LEU A 303 5.71 -5.47 9.41
C LEU A 303 5.14 -4.39 8.48
N LEU A 304 5.00 -4.72 7.20
CA LEU A 304 4.29 -3.93 6.20
C LEU A 304 2.97 -4.62 5.88
N ALA A 305 1.87 -3.89 5.78
CA ALA A 305 0.60 -4.45 5.32
C ALA A 305 -0.33 -3.41 4.71
N SER A 306 -1.27 -3.88 3.87
CA SER A 306 -2.42 -3.10 3.38
C SER A 306 -3.42 -2.81 4.49
N ASP A 307 -4.37 -1.91 4.24
CA ASP A 307 -5.36 -1.51 5.23
C ASP A 307 -6.34 -2.65 5.59
N GLY A 308 -6.46 -3.67 4.74
CA GLY A 308 -7.19 -4.90 5.04
C GLY A 308 -6.74 -5.63 6.31
N LEU A 309 -5.49 -5.41 6.76
CA LEU A 309 -5.06 -5.76 8.12
C LEU A 309 -5.41 -4.65 9.12
N TRP A 310 -4.96 -3.43 8.84
CA TRP A 310 -4.92 -2.33 9.83
C TRP A 310 -6.28 -1.78 10.24
N ASP A 311 -7.28 -1.87 9.37
CA ASP A 311 -8.65 -1.48 9.68
C ASP A 311 -9.34 -2.46 10.66
N TYR A 312 -8.80 -3.68 10.81
CA TYR A 312 -9.39 -4.75 11.63
C TYR A 312 -8.50 -5.20 12.80
N MET A 313 -7.22 -4.80 12.81
CA MET A 313 -6.26 -5.15 13.85
C MET A 313 -5.33 -3.96 14.13
N ASN A 314 -5.33 -3.48 15.38
CA ASN A 314 -4.42 -2.40 15.76
C ASN A 314 -2.96 -2.88 15.78
N SER A 315 -2.03 -1.93 15.68
CA SER A 315 -0.59 -2.21 15.56
C SER A 315 -0.01 -3.00 16.72
N SER A 316 -0.46 -2.75 17.96
CA SER A 316 0.03 -3.48 19.14
C SER A 316 -0.41 -4.95 19.10
N ASP A 317 -1.66 -5.21 18.74
CA ASP A 317 -2.18 -6.57 18.61
C ASP A 317 -1.49 -7.32 17.48
N ALA A 318 -1.31 -6.69 16.31
CA ALA A 318 -0.65 -7.30 15.16
C ALA A 318 0.81 -7.69 15.47
N ILE A 319 1.58 -6.79 16.09
CA ILE A 319 2.96 -7.04 16.51
C ILE A 319 3.00 -8.16 17.56
N ASN A 320 2.14 -8.13 18.58
CA ASN A 320 2.08 -9.16 19.60
C ASN A 320 1.73 -10.54 19.00
N PHE A 321 0.79 -10.58 18.06
CA PHE A 321 0.41 -11.80 17.37
C PHE A 321 1.58 -12.37 16.57
N ALA A 322 2.21 -11.57 15.71
CA ALA A 322 3.34 -12.00 14.89
C ALA A 322 4.53 -12.46 15.77
N ARG A 323 4.84 -11.70 16.82
CA ARG A 323 5.86 -12.05 17.83
C ARG A 323 5.58 -13.41 18.47
N ASN A 324 4.33 -13.70 18.82
CA ASN A 324 3.94 -14.98 19.43
C ASN A 324 4.03 -16.15 18.44
N GLN A 325 3.68 -15.96 17.17
CA GLN A 325 3.89 -16.99 16.13
C GLN A 325 5.38 -17.26 15.94
N LEU A 326 6.20 -16.21 15.83
CA LEU A 326 7.65 -16.35 15.71
C LEU A 326 8.27 -17.06 16.93
N ARG A 327 7.85 -16.74 18.16
CA ARG A 327 8.24 -17.48 19.37
C ARG A 327 7.88 -18.97 19.31
N LYS A 328 6.71 -19.30 18.75
CA LYS A 328 6.19 -20.67 18.71
C LYS A 328 7.01 -21.57 17.77
N HIS A 329 7.41 -21.07 16.60
CA HIS A 329 8.01 -21.92 15.56
C HIS A 329 9.18 -21.30 14.79
N GLY A 330 9.49 -20.01 14.98
CA GLY A 330 10.60 -19.31 14.29
C GLY A 330 10.43 -19.12 12.79
N ASN A 331 9.35 -19.63 12.19
CA ASN A 331 9.03 -19.47 10.77
C ASN A 331 8.23 -18.17 10.49
N VAL A 332 8.88 -17.21 9.83
CA VAL A 332 8.31 -15.90 9.48
C VAL A 332 7.17 -15.99 8.44
N GLN A 333 7.22 -16.95 7.52
CA GLN A 333 6.15 -17.13 6.52
C GLN A 333 4.88 -17.63 7.18
N MET A 334 4.99 -18.63 8.06
CA MET A 334 3.84 -19.11 8.84
C MET A 334 3.26 -18.03 9.74
N ALA A 335 4.11 -17.17 10.34
CA ALA A 335 3.65 -16.04 11.14
C ALA A 335 2.86 -15.03 10.28
N CYS A 336 3.32 -14.77 9.06
CA CYS A 336 2.68 -13.89 8.09
C CYS A 336 1.31 -14.43 7.65
N GLU A 337 1.25 -15.70 7.23
CA GLU A 337 0.01 -16.40 6.85
C GLU A 337 -1.01 -16.43 8.00
N ALA A 338 -0.56 -16.79 9.21
CA ALA A 338 -1.43 -16.82 10.38
C ALA A 338 -1.97 -15.43 10.74
N LEU A 339 -1.19 -14.36 10.55
CA LEU A 339 -1.64 -13.00 10.83
C LEU A 339 -2.69 -12.54 9.81
N ALA A 340 -2.49 -12.83 8.52
CA ALA A 340 -3.48 -12.50 7.50
C ALA A 340 -4.79 -13.27 7.73
N GLN A 341 -4.70 -14.56 8.07
CA GLN A 341 -5.88 -15.34 8.46
C GLN A 341 -6.57 -14.75 9.69
N ALA A 342 -5.81 -14.27 10.69
CA ALA A 342 -6.39 -13.63 11.86
C ALA A 342 -7.10 -12.30 11.55
N ALA A 343 -6.75 -11.60 10.47
CA ALA A 343 -7.51 -10.45 9.97
C ALA A 343 -8.84 -10.88 9.34
N LEU A 344 -8.83 -11.96 8.54
CA LEU A 344 -10.05 -12.53 7.96
C LEU A 344 -11.00 -13.09 9.04
N ASP A 345 -10.46 -13.73 10.08
CA ASP A 345 -11.24 -14.24 11.21
C ASP A 345 -11.90 -13.09 12.01
N ARG A 346 -11.28 -11.90 12.00
CA ARG A 346 -11.86 -10.64 12.50
C ARG A 346 -12.84 -9.98 11.51
N ARG A 347 -13.21 -10.71 10.46
CA ARG A 347 -14.14 -10.32 9.39
C ARG A 347 -13.64 -9.13 8.57
N SER A 348 -12.33 -9.07 8.31
CA SER A 348 -11.83 -8.18 7.25
C SER A 348 -12.61 -8.42 5.96
N GLN A 349 -13.14 -7.34 5.39
CA GLN A 349 -13.89 -7.36 4.13
C GLN A 349 -13.01 -7.01 2.93
N ASP A 350 -11.69 -6.94 3.14
CA ASP A 350 -10.75 -6.47 2.14
C ASP A 350 -9.79 -7.55 1.65
N ASN A 351 -9.02 -7.22 0.61
CA ASN A 351 -7.76 -7.89 0.34
C ASN A 351 -6.82 -7.67 1.53
N VAL A 352 -6.03 -8.70 1.89
CA VAL A 352 -5.10 -8.64 3.01
C VAL A 352 -3.73 -9.07 2.53
N THR A 353 -2.81 -8.10 2.46
CA THR A 353 -1.43 -8.33 2.06
C THR A 353 -0.50 -7.93 3.18
N ILE A 354 0.44 -8.83 3.52
CA ILE A 354 1.38 -8.64 4.62
C ILE A 354 2.77 -9.05 4.16
N VAL A 355 3.78 -8.26 4.55
CA VAL A 355 5.20 -8.57 4.45
C VAL A 355 5.83 -8.42 5.84
N ILE A 356 6.56 -9.45 6.29
CA ILE A 356 7.33 -9.42 7.53
C ILE A 356 8.81 -9.60 7.19
N ALA A 357 9.63 -8.64 7.63
CA ALA A 357 11.09 -8.72 7.63
C ALA A 357 11.58 -9.02 9.05
N ASP A 358 11.85 -10.29 9.34
CA ASP A 358 12.50 -10.70 10.58
C ASP A 358 14.00 -10.45 10.48
N LEU A 359 14.49 -9.53 11.32
CA LEU A 359 15.85 -9.00 11.24
C LEU A 359 16.91 -10.00 11.71
N GLY A 360 16.51 -11.17 12.21
CA GLY A 360 17.43 -12.23 12.62
C GLY A 360 18.26 -11.90 13.87
N ARG A 361 17.94 -10.80 14.56
CA ARG A 361 18.59 -10.35 15.82
C ARG A 361 18.00 -11.02 17.05
N THR A 362 16.82 -11.61 16.89
CA THR A 362 16.03 -12.13 17.98
C THR A 362 16.11 -13.64 17.99
N ASP A 363 16.59 -14.20 19.08
CA ASP A 363 16.39 -15.62 19.36
C ASP A 363 14.96 -15.81 19.90
N TRP A 364 14.06 -16.09 18.96
CA TRP A 364 12.64 -16.26 19.23
C TRP A 364 12.34 -17.30 20.31
N GLN A 365 13.18 -18.32 20.46
CA GLN A 365 12.98 -19.42 21.41
C GLN A 365 13.41 -19.07 22.83
N SER A 366 14.35 -18.13 23.00
CA SER A 366 14.85 -17.72 24.32
C SER A 366 14.22 -16.42 24.84
N LEU A 367 13.35 -15.78 24.06
CA LEU A 367 12.62 -14.59 24.53
C LEU A 367 11.83 -14.90 25.80
N PRO A 368 11.99 -14.10 26.88
CA PRO A 368 11.23 -14.31 28.10
C PRO A 368 9.73 -14.22 27.80
N VAL A 369 8.97 -15.18 28.36
CA VAL A 369 7.51 -15.17 28.29
C VAL A 369 7.06 -13.88 28.95
N GLN A 370 6.53 -12.98 28.14
CA GLN A 370 5.94 -11.75 28.65
C GLN A 370 4.63 -12.20 29.30
N GLN A 371 4.63 -12.36 30.63
CA GLN A 371 3.39 -12.50 31.36
C GLN A 371 2.57 -11.26 31.01
N GLN A 372 1.42 -11.44 30.35
CA GLN A 372 0.39 -10.42 30.41
C GLN A 372 0.20 -10.15 31.89
N ASN A 373 0.48 -8.92 32.34
CA ASN A 373 0.22 -8.51 33.70
C ASN A 373 -1.31 -8.37 33.86
N PHE A 374 -1.98 -9.51 33.84
CA PHE A 374 -3.42 -9.65 33.99
C PHE A 374 -3.88 -8.98 35.29
N VAL A 375 -3.04 -9.04 36.32
CA VAL A 375 -3.25 -8.35 37.60
C VAL A 375 -3.26 -6.83 37.44
N TYR A 376 -2.38 -6.27 36.60
CA TYR A 376 -2.33 -4.82 36.37
C TYR A 376 -3.54 -4.34 35.57
N GLU A 377 -3.91 -5.03 34.49
CA GLU A 377 -5.10 -4.69 33.71
C GLU A 377 -6.40 -4.87 34.50
N PHE A 378 -6.55 -5.96 35.28
CA PHE A 378 -7.69 -6.11 36.18
C PHE A 378 -7.71 -5.07 37.28
N SER A 379 -6.55 -4.70 37.85
CA SER A 379 -6.50 -3.65 38.87
C SER A 379 -6.94 -2.30 38.31
N GLN A 380 -6.52 -1.95 37.09
CA GLN A 380 -6.95 -0.72 36.41
C GLN A 380 -8.45 -0.76 36.08
N ALA A 381 -8.97 -1.89 35.61
CA ALA A 381 -10.40 -2.06 35.36
C ALA A 381 -11.24 -1.90 36.65
N PHE A 382 -10.81 -2.52 37.76
CA PHE A 382 -11.49 -2.40 39.05
C PHE A 382 -11.45 -0.98 39.61
N VAL A 383 -10.30 -0.30 39.53
CA VAL A 383 -10.16 1.09 39.96
C VAL A 383 -11.09 1.99 39.14
N THR A 384 -11.14 1.80 37.83
CA THR A 384 -12.00 2.59 36.93
C THR A 384 -13.48 2.35 37.22
N ILE A 385 -13.91 1.10 37.37
CA ILE A 385 -15.30 0.76 37.72
C ILE A 385 -15.68 1.36 39.08
N SER A 386 -14.77 1.30 40.05
CA SER A 386 -15.01 1.84 41.40
C SER A 386 -15.18 3.37 41.37
N ILE A 387 -14.33 4.09 40.63
CA ILE A 387 -14.40 5.54 40.49
C ILE A 387 -15.70 5.95 39.77
N VAL A 388 -16.06 5.28 38.68
CA VAL A 388 -17.29 5.58 37.92
C VAL A 388 -18.53 5.31 38.79
N SER A 389 -18.56 4.19 39.51
CA SER A 389 -19.67 3.84 40.40
C SER A 389 -19.83 4.83 41.55
N LEU A 390 -18.72 5.29 42.14
CA LEU A 390 -18.73 6.32 43.18
C LEU A 390 -19.23 7.67 42.64
N GLY A 391 -18.83 8.05 41.42
CA GLY A 391 -19.29 9.26 40.76
C GLY A 391 -20.80 9.24 40.50
N ILE A 392 -21.34 8.12 40.02
CA ILE A 392 -22.79 7.94 39.81
C ILE A 392 -23.55 8.04 41.14
N TRP A 393 -23.06 7.36 42.18
CA TRP A 393 -23.69 7.38 43.50
C TRP A 393 -23.66 8.77 44.16
N MET A 394 -22.54 9.49 44.06
CA MET A 394 -22.44 10.88 44.55
C MET A 394 -23.37 11.82 43.77
N SER A 395 -23.54 11.59 42.46
CA SER A 395 -24.45 12.37 41.63
C SER A 395 -25.91 12.15 41.99
N SER A 396 -26.29 10.95 42.45
CA SER A 396 -27.66 10.66 42.88
C SER A 396 -27.99 11.18 44.29
N LEU A 397 -27.01 11.72 45.02
CA LEU A 397 -27.19 12.32 46.36
C LEU A 397 -27.34 13.85 46.33
N LEU A 398 -27.15 14.48 45.17
CA LEU A 398 -27.38 15.92 45.01
C LEU A 398 -28.87 16.15 44.67
N PRO A 399 -29.65 16.84 45.51
CA PRO A 399 -31.01 17.22 45.16
C PRO A 399 -30.97 18.29 44.05
N LEU A 400 -31.83 18.11 43.04
CA LEU A 400 -32.04 18.99 41.87
C LEU A 400 -32.31 20.44 42.26
#